data_AF-A0A1V5KPF8-F1
#
_entry.id   AF-A0A1V5KPF8-F1
#
_cell.length_a   1.000
_cell.length_b   1.000
_cell.length_c   1.000
_cell.angle_alpha   90.00
_cell.angle_beta   90.00
_cell.angle_gamma   90.00
#
_symmetry.space_group_name_H-M   'P 1'
#
loop_
_entity.id
_entity.type
_entity.pdbx_description
1 polymer ?
#
loop_
_entity_poly.entity_id
_entity_poly.type
_entity_poly.pdbx_seq_one_letter_code
_entity_poly.pdbx_strand_id
1 'polypeptide(L)' 'MSSRELLTGAEKMMGQAGANIKEKAVQDNLVSLTGLSPKFKGDLRYGEKQVNLNVALRASPVEQVTYVYAATPVIFMEY' A
#
# COMPACT_ATOMS: atom_id res chain seq x y z
N MET A 1 -11.08 -12.93 3.86
CA MET A 1 -10.58 -11.74 4.59
C MET A 1 -11.55 -10.60 4.39
N SER A 2 -11.92 -9.92 5.46
CA SER A 2 -12.66 -8.66 5.43
C SER A 2 -11.75 -7.48 5.10
N SER A 3 -12.31 -6.37 4.60
CA SER A 3 -11.55 -5.14 4.31
C SER A 3 -10.83 -4.58 5.55
N ARG A 4 -11.37 -4.84 6.76
CA ARG A 4 -10.73 -4.47 8.04
C ARG A 4 -9.45 -5.24 8.30
N GLU A 5 -9.42 -6.55 7.99
CA GLU A 5 -8.23 -7.39 8.14
C GLU A 5 -7.16 -7.00 7.13
N LEU A 6 -7.56 -6.72 5.88
CA LEU A 6 -6.65 -6.19 4.86
C LEU A 6 -6.04 -4.86 5.31
N LEU A 7 -6.86 -3.96 5.84
CA LEU A 7 -6.37 -2.67 6.32
C LEU A 7 -5.36 -2.82 7.46
N THR A 8 -5.69 -3.65 8.45
CA THR A 8 -4.80 -3.94 9.59
C THR A 8 -3.48 -4.53 9.12
N GLY A 9 -3.50 -5.44 8.14
CA GLY A 9 -2.30 -6.02 7.55
C GLY A 9 -1.44 -4.97 6.84
N ALA A 10 -2.06 -4.14 6.00
CA ALA A 10 -1.35 -3.10 5.25
C ALA A 10 -0.73 -2.05 6.20
N GLU A 11 -1.44 -1.61 7.23
CA GLU A 11 -0.92 -0.66 8.24
C GLU A 11 0.26 -1.25 9.01
N LYS A 12 0.20 -2.54 9.36
CA LYS A 12 1.31 -3.24 10.00
C LYS A 12 2.55 -3.27 9.09
N MET A 13 2.38 -3.55 7.81
CA MET A 13 3.48 -3.54 6.83
C MET A 13 4.09 -2.13 6.68
N MET A 14 3.26 -1.10 6.56
CA MET A 14 3.72 0.30 6.51
C MET A 14 4.48 0.68 7.79
N GLY A 15 3.98 0.29 8.97
CA GLY A 15 4.63 0.52 10.25
C GLY A 15 5.99 -0.18 10.38
N GLN A 16 6.09 -1.44 9.96
CA GLN A 16 7.36 -2.18 9.91
C GLN A 16 8.38 -1.54 8.96
N ALA A 17 7.89 -1.01 7.83
CA ALA A 17 8.69 -0.24 6.90
C ALA A 17 9.07 1.15 7.45
N GLY A 18 8.50 1.61 8.57
CA GLY A 18 8.70 2.96 9.09
C GLY A 18 8.11 4.03 8.17
N ALA A 19 7.10 3.67 7.38
CA ALA A 19 6.48 4.56 6.41
C ALA A 19 5.45 5.48 7.07
N ASN A 20 5.56 6.78 6.82
CA ASN A 20 4.49 7.74 7.10
C ASN A 20 3.46 7.65 5.97
N ILE A 21 2.25 7.17 6.30
CA ILE A 21 1.15 7.00 5.34
C ILE A 21 0.67 8.39 4.90
N LYS A 22 0.67 8.63 3.59
CA LYS A 22 0.20 9.88 2.96
C LYS A 22 -1.16 9.71 2.30
N GLU A 23 -1.46 8.50 1.83
CA GLU A 23 -2.70 8.18 1.15
C GLU A 23 -3.19 6.78 1.54
N LYS A 24 -4.51 6.65 1.63
CA LYS A 24 -5.20 5.39 1.92
C LYS A 24 -6.38 5.27 0.96
N ALA A 25 -6.41 4.20 0.18
CA ALA A 25 -7.55 3.78 -0.61
C ALA A 25 -8.07 2.46 -0.05
N VAL A 26 -9.37 2.41 0.28
CA VAL A 26 -10.06 1.20 0.74
C VAL A 26 -11.29 1.02 -0.13
N GLN A 27 -11.35 -0.13 -0.79
CA GLN A 27 -12.50 -0.61 -1.54
C GLN A 27 -12.85 -2.02 -1.04
N ASP A 28 -14.02 -2.55 -1.43
CA ASP A 28 -14.62 -3.76 -0.85
C ASP A 28 -13.62 -4.90 -0.58
N ASN A 29 -12.72 -5.18 -1.53
CA ASN A 29 -11.72 -6.23 -1.44
C ASN A 29 -10.27 -5.77 -1.65
N LEU A 30 -10.01 -4.45 -1.62
CA LEU A 30 -8.69 -3.87 -1.89
C LEU A 30 -8.37 -2.81 -0.84
N VAL A 31 -7.16 -2.88 -0.28
CA VAL A 31 -6.55 -1.80 0.47
C VAL A 31 -5.27 -1.41 -0.23
N SER A 32 -5.05 -0.12 -0.49
CA SER A 32 -3.80 0.42 -1.01
C SER A 32 -3.35 1.60 -0.15
N LEU A 33 -2.16 1.50 0.42
CA LEU A 33 -1.55 2.53 1.25
C LEU A 33 -0.29 3.05 0.56
N THR A 34 -0.21 4.36 0.37
CA THR A 34 0.98 5.01 -0.19
C THR A 34 1.61 5.91 0.86
N GLY A 35 2.93 5.88 0.96
CA GLY A 35 3.65 6.61 1.99
C GLY A 35 5.13 6.80 1.69
N LEU A 36 5.78 7.47 2.64
CA LEU A 36 7.22 7.73 2.60
C LEU A 36 7.88 7.02 3.78
N SER A 37 8.82 6.13 3.49
CA SER A 37 9.69 5.52 4.49
C SER A 37 11.12 5.99 4.31
N PRO A 38 11.81 6.39 5.40
CA PRO A 38 13.23 6.75 5.36
C PRO A 38 14.15 5.54 5.12
N LYS A 39 13.61 4.31 5.15
CA LYS A 39 14.39 3.08 4.94
C LYS A 39 14.66 2.79 3.47
N PHE A 40 13.93 3.41 2.54
CA PHE A 40 14.15 3.24 1.10
C PHE A 40 14.85 4.46 0.52
N LYS A 41 15.85 4.22 -0.34
CA LYS A 41 16.52 5.29 -1.09
C LYS A 41 15.68 5.68 -2.30
N GLY A 42 15.66 6.98 -2.59
CA GLY A 42 14.87 7.53 -3.68
C GLY A 42 13.42 7.74 -3.27
N ASP A 43 12.82 8.77 -3.86
CA ASP A 43 11.45 9.14 -3.67
C ASP A 43 10.86 9.65 -4.98
N LEU A 44 9.55 9.46 -5.11
CA LEU A 44 8.77 10.05 -6.15
C LEU A 44 7.99 11.23 -5.56
N ARG A 45 8.10 12.38 -6.21
CA ARG A 45 7.23 13.53 -5.94
C ARG A 45 6.03 13.47 -6.85
N TYR A 46 4.84 13.46 -6.24
CA TYR A 46 3.56 13.55 -6.92
C TYR A 46 2.77 14.73 -6.31
N GLY A 47 2.62 15.80 -7.08
CA GLY A 47 2.14 17.08 -6.55
C GLY A 47 3.04 17.57 -5.40
N GLU A 48 2.44 17.86 -4.25
CA GLU A 48 3.15 18.27 -3.03
C GLU A 48 3.59 17.08 -2.13
N LYS A 49 3.27 15.84 -2.55
CA LYS A 49 3.54 14.65 -1.75
C LYS A 49 4.82 13.97 -2.21
N GLN A 50 5.66 13.63 -1.24
CA GLN A 50 6.83 12.79 -1.42
C GLN A 50 6.48 11.37 -0.94
N VAL A 51 6.63 10.38 -1.80
CA VAL A 51 6.28 8.97 -1.52
C VAL A 51 7.33 8.03 -2.11
N ASN A 52 7.56 6.90 -1.48
CA ASN A 52 8.49 5.89 -1.99
C ASN A 52 8.08 4.45 -1.68
N LEU A 53 6.90 4.26 -1.10
CA LEU A 53 6.35 2.95 -0.80
C LEU A 53 4.86 2.95 -1.10
N ASN A 54 4.41 1.97 -1.86
CA ASN A 54 3.00 1.60 -1.94
C ASN A 54 2.85 0.15 -1.46
N VAL A 55 1.88 -0.10 -0.57
CA VAL A 55 1.46 -1.42 -0.12
C VAL A 55 0.01 -1.61 -0.50
N ALA A 56 -0.25 -2.52 -1.45
CA ALA A 56 -1.61 -2.90 -1.82
C ALA A 56 -1.88 -4.36 -1.48
N LEU A 57 -3.00 -4.60 -0.78
CA LEU A 57 -3.53 -5.91 -0.41
C LEU A 57 -4.89 -6.10 -1.05
N ARG A 58 -5.01 -7.07 -1.95
CA ARG A 58 -6.28 -7.45 -2.59
C ARG A 58 -6.67 -8.86 -2.19
N ALA A 59 -7.88 -9.03 -1.68
CA ALA A 59 -8.48 -10.34 -1.50
C ALA A 59 -9.30 -10.71 -2.75
N SER A 60 -9.03 -11.86 -3.34
CA SER A 60 -9.92 -12.44 -4.37
C SER A 60 -10.84 -13.46 -3.69
N PRO A 61 -12.17 -13.23 -3.63
CA PRO A 61 -13.10 -14.24 -3.15
C PRO A 61 -13.10 -15.50 -4.02
N VAL A 62 -12.80 -15.33 -5.31
CA VAL A 62 -12.82 -16.38 -6.33
C VAL A 62 -11.59 -17.28 -6.23
N GLU A 63 -10.42 -16.69 -6.03
CA GLU A 63 -9.15 -17.43 -6.01
C GLU A 63 -8.68 -17.78 -4.59
N GLN A 64 -9.34 -17.26 -3.54
CA GLN A 64 -8.95 -17.41 -2.13
C GLN A 64 -7.50 -16.97 -1.81
N VAL A 65 -6.90 -16.12 -2.66
CA VAL A 65 -5.54 -15.59 -2.49
C VAL A 65 -5.54 -14.12 -2.09
N THR A 66 -4.49 -13.73 -1.36
CA THR A 66 -4.17 -12.34 -1.05
C THR A 66 -2.97 -11.92 -1.88
N TYR A 67 -3.16 -10.96 -2.79
CA TYR A 67 -2.05 -10.37 -3.53
C TYR A 67 -1.43 -9.24 -2.73
N VAL A 68 -0.11 -9.24 -2.64
CA VAL A 68 0.68 -8.20 -2.00
C VAL A 68 1.51 -7.49 -3.06
N TYR A 69 1.24 -6.21 -3.28
CA TYR A 69 2.08 -5.37 -4.11
C TYR A 69 2.86 -4.43 -3.20
N ALA A 70 4.19 -4.56 -3.24
CA ALA A 70 5.12 -3.66 -2.55
C ALA A 70 6.11 -3.12 -3.58
N ALA A 71 5.95 -1.87 -3.99
CA ALA A 71 6.74 -1.26 -5.06
C ALA A 71 7.51 -0.02 -4.62
N THR A 72 8.73 0.13 -5.15
CA THR A 72 9.58 1.33 -5.03
C THR A 72 10.22 1.66 -6.41
N PRO A 73 9.88 2.81 -7.06
CA PRO A 73 8.76 3.72 -6.80
C PRO A 73 7.43 3.18 -7.35
N VAL A 74 6.34 3.84 -6.94
CA VAL A 74 4.92 3.44 -7.08
C VAL A 74 4.55 2.91 -8.48
N ILE A 75 3.89 1.75 -8.54
CA ILE A 75 3.27 1.22 -9.76
C ILE A 75 2.01 2.07 -10.05
N PHE A 76 2.07 2.94 -11.06
CA PHE A 76 0.95 3.74 -11.55
C PHE A 76 0.08 2.99 -12.59
N MET A 77 -0.23 1.71 -12.34
CA MET A 77 -1.27 1.04 -13.12
C MET A 77 -2.57 1.09 -12.34
N GLU A 78 -3.61 1.64 -12.96
CA GLU A 78 -4.98 1.56 -12.46
C GLU A 78 -5.33 0.08 -12.22
N TYR A 79 -5.92 -0.23 -11.07
CA TYR A 79 -6.29 -1.58 -10.63
C TYR A 79 -7.76 -1.91 -10.89
#